data_AF-A0A939JPD1-F1
#
_entry.id   AF-A0A939JPD1-F1
#
_cell.length_a   1.000
_cell.length_b   1.000
_cell.length_c   1.000
_cell.angle_alpha   90.00
_cell.angle_beta   90.00
_cell.angle_gamma   90.00
#
_symmetry.space_group_name_H-M   'P 1'
#
loop_
_entity.id
_entity.type
_entity.pdbx_description
1 polymer ?
#
loop_
_entity_poly.entity_id
_entity_poly.type
_entity_poly.pdbx_seq_one_letter_code
_entity_poly.pdbx_strand_id
1 'polypeptide(L)'
;MGPAAALTGLLLAVTTTACGSLDERRDDARAAAVRFEQALRGGRTAVLCAVLAPGTREEVEQSAEEPCDRAVEGDRLPAGGTVRHMDVYGDQARAVLEHDTLFLAHFDAGWKVTAAGCEPRGEQPYQCEIKGR
;
A
#
# COMPACT_ATOMS: atom_id res chain seq x y z
N MET A 1 -54.94 30.60 30.35
CA MET A 1 -54.98 29.19 29.95
C MET A 1 -55.14 29.12 28.43
N GLY A 2 -54.07 28.78 27.71
CA GLY A 2 -54.11 28.39 26.30
C GLY A 2 -53.29 27.09 26.15
N PRO A 3 -53.75 26.07 25.41
CA PRO A 3 -53.18 24.73 25.48
C PRO A 3 -52.10 24.45 24.42
N ALA A 4 -51.21 23.53 24.80
CA ALA A 4 -50.56 22.48 24.01
C ALA A 4 -50.02 22.80 22.60
N ALA A 5 -48.73 22.58 22.38
CA ALA A 5 -48.24 21.25 21.95
C ALA A 5 -46.72 21.29 21.76
N ALA A 6 -46.03 20.34 22.39
CA ALA A 6 -44.61 20.11 22.21
C ALA A 6 -44.34 19.57 20.79
N LEU A 7 -43.43 20.21 20.06
CA LEU A 7 -42.91 19.69 18.80
C LEU A 7 -41.47 19.20 19.04
N THR A 8 -41.39 17.90 19.29
CA THR A 8 -40.19 17.07 19.29
C THR A 8 -39.44 17.25 17.96
N GLY A 9 -38.34 17.99 17.99
CA GLY A 9 -37.44 18.16 16.85
C GLY A 9 -36.61 16.90 16.61
N LEU A 10 -37.00 16.15 15.59
CA LEU A 10 -36.44 14.92 15.04
C LEU A 10 -34.90 14.96 14.87
N LEU A 11 -34.20 14.04 15.54
CA LEU A 11 -32.81 13.68 15.25
C LEU A 11 -32.70 13.15 13.81
N LEU A 12 -32.00 13.87 12.93
CA LEU A 12 -31.39 13.28 11.74
C LEU A 12 -29.91 13.02 12.03
N ALA A 13 -29.63 11.89 12.70
CA ALA A 13 -28.30 11.30 12.68
C ALA A 13 -28.09 10.68 11.28
N VAL A 14 -27.47 11.43 10.38
CA VAL A 14 -26.98 10.92 9.10
C VAL A 14 -25.75 10.05 9.41
N THR A 15 -25.97 8.77 9.68
CA THR A 15 -24.87 7.79 9.72
C THR A 15 -24.56 7.40 8.27
N THR A 16 -23.60 8.06 7.65
CA THR A 16 -23.03 7.60 6.38
C THR A 16 -22.32 6.27 6.63
N THR A 17 -22.98 5.17 6.26
CA THR A 17 -22.34 3.87 6.12
C THR A 17 -21.34 3.93 4.98
N ALA A 18 -20.05 4.01 5.32
CA ALA A 18 -18.94 4.02 4.37
C ALA A 18 -18.80 2.62 3.73
N CYS A 19 -19.52 2.38 2.64
CA CYS A 19 -19.02 1.46 1.62
C CYS A 19 -17.85 2.18 0.96
N GLY A 20 -16.63 1.90 1.42
CA GLY A 20 -15.42 2.42 0.78
C GLY A 20 -15.47 2.09 -0.71
N SER A 21 -15.51 3.13 -1.52
CA SER A 21 -15.61 3.00 -2.97
C SER A 21 -14.33 2.38 -3.53
N LEU A 22 -14.43 1.76 -4.70
CA LEU A 22 -13.25 1.24 -5.40
C LEU A 22 -12.23 2.36 -5.72
N ASP A 23 -12.70 3.59 -5.90
CA ASP A 23 -11.84 4.75 -6.17
C ASP A 23 -11.08 5.19 -4.92
N GLU A 24 -11.73 5.30 -3.76
CA GLU A 24 -11.04 5.57 -2.49
C GLU A 24 -9.98 4.51 -2.20
N ARG A 25 -10.33 3.24 -2.40
CA ARG A 25 -9.40 2.11 -2.21
C ARG A 25 -8.20 2.20 -3.16
N ARG A 26 -8.42 2.63 -4.41
CA ARG A 26 -7.36 2.86 -5.41
C ARG A 26 -6.46 4.02 -5.01
N ASP A 27 -7.03 5.10 -4.50
CA ASP A 27 -6.27 6.26 -4.05
C ASP A 27 -5.42 5.92 -2.82
N ASP A 28 -5.95 5.16 -1.87
CA ASP A 28 -5.19 4.68 -0.70
C ASP A 28 -4.02 3.76 -1.11
N ALA A 29 -4.27 2.84 -2.04
CA ALA A 29 -3.23 1.96 -2.56
C ALA A 29 -2.14 2.75 -3.32
N ARG A 30 -2.55 3.77 -4.11
CA ARG A 30 -1.64 4.69 -4.80
C ARG A 30 -0.81 5.49 -3.79
N ALA A 31 -1.41 5.98 -2.71
CA ALA A 31 -0.70 6.70 -1.66
C ALA A 31 0.37 5.83 -0.98
N ALA A 32 0.06 4.54 -0.74
CA ALA A 32 1.03 3.60 -0.20
C ALA A 32 2.21 3.35 -1.16
N ALA A 33 1.96 3.17 -2.45
CA ALA A 33 3.00 3.03 -3.48
C ALA A 33 3.90 4.29 -3.55
N VAL A 34 3.30 5.48 -3.54
CA VAL A 34 4.04 6.75 -3.52
C VAL A 34 4.88 6.89 -2.26
N ARG A 35 4.36 6.48 -1.09
CA ARG A 35 5.10 6.51 0.17
C ARG A 35 6.33 5.60 0.14
N PHE A 36 6.21 4.41 -0.45
CA PHE A 36 7.33 3.51 -0.67
C PHE A 36 8.42 4.18 -1.53
N GLU A 37 8.07 4.71 -2.71
CA GLU A 37 9.00 5.39 -3.61
C GLU A 37 9.68 6.62 -2.99
N GLN A 38 8.95 7.37 -2.17
CA GLN A 38 9.53 8.49 -1.42
C GLN A 38 10.45 8.03 -0.29
N ALA A 39 10.21 6.85 0.30
CA ALA A 39 11.08 6.29 1.33
C ALA A 39 12.37 5.77 0.70
N LEU A 40 12.24 5.09 -0.45
CA LEU A 40 13.35 4.56 -1.24
C LEU A 40 14.30 5.67 -1.70
N ARG A 41 13.78 6.68 -2.39
CA ARG A 41 14.59 7.83 -2.85
C ARG A 41 15.21 8.64 -1.71
N GLY A 42 14.57 8.65 -0.55
CA GLY A 42 15.04 9.37 0.63
C GLY A 42 15.97 8.57 1.54
N GLY A 43 16.28 7.30 1.20
CA GLY A 43 17.07 6.42 2.07
C GLY A 43 16.44 6.20 3.45
N ARG A 44 15.11 6.29 3.57
CA ARG A 44 14.39 6.18 4.85
C ARG A 44 14.05 4.72 5.14
N THR A 45 15.08 3.92 5.45
CA THR A 45 15.00 2.46 5.63
C THR A 45 13.95 2.04 6.66
N ALA A 46 13.85 2.72 7.79
CA ALA A 46 12.79 2.46 8.78
C ALA A 46 11.37 2.63 8.19
N VAL A 47 11.17 3.60 7.30
CA VAL A 47 9.88 3.82 6.63
C VAL A 47 9.64 2.74 5.58
N LEU A 48 10.67 2.34 4.82
CA LEU A 48 10.58 1.21 3.88
C LEU A 48 10.10 -0.05 4.60
N CYS A 49 10.76 -0.45 5.67
CA CYS A 49 10.40 -1.61 6.46
C CYS A 49 8.98 -1.54 7.04
N ALA A 50 8.50 -0.35 7.40
CA ALA A 50 7.15 -0.16 7.91
C ALA A 50 6.05 -0.25 6.84
N VAL A 51 6.38 0.02 5.57
CA VAL A 51 5.42 -0.08 4.45
C VAL A 51 5.47 -1.42 3.73
N LEU A 52 6.48 -2.25 3.99
CA LEU A 52 6.50 -3.65 3.55
C LEU A 52 5.42 -4.46 4.26
N ALA A 53 4.88 -5.45 3.55
CA ALA A 53 4.03 -6.46 4.14
C ALA A 53 4.85 -7.30 5.14
N PRO A 54 4.24 -7.81 6.23
CA PRO A 54 4.97 -8.59 7.24
C PRO A 54 5.79 -9.74 6.65
N GLY A 55 5.20 -10.56 5.76
CA GLY A 55 5.91 -11.66 5.11
C GLY A 55 7.03 -11.21 4.17
N THR A 56 6.89 -10.07 3.50
CA THR A 56 7.96 -9.50 2.66
C THR A 56 9.11 -8.98 3.50
N ARG A 57 8.81 -8.32 4.62
CA ARG A 57 9.83 -7.87 5.57
C ARG A 57 10.60 -9.05 6.15
N GLU A 58 9.89 -10.10 6.57
CA GLU A 58 10.51 -11.32 7.10
C GLU A 58 11.39 -12.01 6.05
N GLU A 59 10.98 -12.09 4.78
CA GLU A 59 11.81 -12.68 3.72
C GLU A 59 13.07 -11.85 3.45
N VAL A 60 12.97 -10.52 3.44
CA VAL A 60 14.11 -9.61 3.28
C VAL A 60 15.12 -9.80 4.43
N GLU A 61 14.63 -9.84 5.67
CA GLU A 61 15.47 -10.09 6.86
C GLU A 61 16.15 -11.46 6.81
N GLN A 62 15.41 -12.50 6.42
CA GLN A 62 15.94 -13.87 6.32
C GLN A 62 16.96 -14.01 5.19
N SER A 63 16.75 -13.35 4.06
CA SER A 63 17.63 -13.45 2.89
C SER A 63 18.96 -12.75 3.11
N ALA A 64 18.93 -11.60 3.80
CA ALA A 64 20.14 -10.84 4.13
C ALA A 64 20.82 -11.30 5.42
N GLU A 65 20.15 -12.12 6.25
CA GLU A 65 20.55 -12.46 7.62
C GLU A 65 20.78 -11.21 8.50
N GLU A 66 20.03 -10.15 8.22
CA GLU A 66 20.16 -8.84 8.86
C GLU A 66 18.77 -8.24 9.20
N PRO A 67 18.69 -7.30 10.16
CA PRO A 67 17.47 -6.54 10.38
C PRO A 67 17.04 -5.78 9.12
N CYS A 68 15.73 -5.59 8.92
CA CYS A 68 15.20 -5.08 7.65
C CYS A 68 15.82 -3.75 7.22
N ASP A 69 16.10 -2.85 8.17
CA ASP A 69 16.65 -1.53 7.87
C ASP A 69 18.06 -1.57 7.26
N ARG A 70 18.85 -2.61 7.60
CA ARG A 70 20.15 -2.90 6.97
C ARG A 70 19.98 -3.67 5.66
N ALA A 71 19.11 -4.67 5.65
CA ALA A 71 18.86 -5.51 4.47
C ALA A 71 18.40 -4.68 3.25
N VAL A 72 17.41 -3.79 3.43
CA VAL A 72 16.90 -2.94 2.34
C VAL A 72 17.91 -1.90 1.84
N GLU A 73 18.93 -1.58 2.63
CA GLU A 73 20.05 -0.72 2.19
C GLU A 73 21.00 -1.50 1.26
N GLY A 74 21.21 -2.79 1.54
CA GLY A 74 22.04 -3.71 0.76
C GLY A 74 21.42 -4.13 -0.58
N ASP A 75 20.09 -4.32 -0.63
CA ASP A 75 19.36 -4.81 -1.81
C ASP A 75 19.32 -3.83 -3.00
N ARG A 76 19.69 -2.55 -2.78
CA ARG A 76 19.77 -1.51 -3.84
C ARG A 76 18.57 -1.48 -4.78
N LEU A 77 17.35 -1.55 -4.22
CA LEU A 77 16.14 -1.42 -5.02
C LEU A 77 16.18 -0.14 -5.86
N PRO A 78 16.13 -0.23 -7.20
CA PRO A 78 16.09 0.96 -8.04
C PRO A 78 14.77 1.68 -7.82
N ALA A 79 14.81 3.02 -7.76
CA ALA A 79 13.57 3.79 -7.67
C ALA A 79 12.74 3.59 -8.94
N GLY A 80 11.49 3.16 -8.77
CA GLY A 80 10.56 2.94 -9.88
C GLY A 80 10.00 4.22 -10.48
N GLY A 81 10.05 5.33 -9.74
CA GLY A 81 9.63 6.65 -10.20
C GLY A 81 8.14 6.92 -9.98
N THR A 82 7.52 7.62 -10.92
CA THR A 82 6.12 8.08 -10.80
C THR A 82 5.15 6.94 -11.10
N VAL A 83 4.13 6.76 -10.25
CA VAL A 83 3.03 5.80 -10.51
C VAL A 83 2.26 6.22 -11.76
N ARG A 84 2.33 5.41 -12.81
CA ARG A 84 1.64 5.62 -14.09
C ARG A 84 0.25 5.02 -14.11
N HIS A 85 0.11 3.81 -13.56
CA HIS A 85 -1.15 3.10 -13.54
C HIS A 85 -1.33 2.35 -12.22
N MET A 86 -2.58 2.19 -11.80
CA MET A 86 -2.94 1.48 -10.58
C MET A 86 -4.09 0.53 -10.89
N ASP A 87 -3.90 -0.76 -10.68
CA ASP A 87 -4.96 -1.76 -10.75
C ASP A 87 -5.27 -2.25 -9.34
N VAL A 88 -6.55 -2.32 -8.97
CA VAL A 88 -7.00 -2.83 -7.67
C VAL A 88 -8.00 -3.95 -7.89
N TYR A 89 -7.77 -5.06 -7.21
CA TYR A 89 -8.56 -6.29 -7.28
C TYR A 89 -8.87 -6.75 -5.86
N GLY A 90 -9.98 -6.25 -5.29
CA GLY A 90 -10.30 -6.49 -3.89
C GLY A 90 -9.17 -5.97 -3.00
N ASP A 91 -8.57 -6.85 -2.20
CA ASP A 91 -7.51 -6.51 -1.24
C ASP A 91 -6.10 -6.61 -1.84
N GLN A 92 -6.00 -6.75 -3.16
CA GLN A 92 -4.73 -6.79 -3.89
C GLN A 92 -4.65 -5.63 -4.87
N ALA A 93 -3.43 -5.16 -5.14
CA ALA A 93 -3.22 -4.10 -6.09
C ALA A 93 -1.87 -4.21 -6.80
N ARG A 94 -1.81 -3.67 -8.02
CA ARG A 94 -0.59 -3.55 -8.83
C ARG A 94 -0.41 -2.09 -9.22
N ALA A 95 0.73 -1.52 -8.87
CA ALA A 95 1.13 -0.20 -9.32
C ALA A 95 2.18 -0.36 -10.43
N VAL A 96 1.93 0.19 -11.61
CA VAL A 96 2.92 0.28 -12.69
C VAL A 96 3.57 1.66 -12.59
N LEU A 97 4.87 1.70 -12.39
CA LEU A 97 5.67 2.91 -12.29
C LEU A 97 6.42 3.15 -13.61
N GLU A 98 7.29 4.16 -13.66
CA GLU A 98 8.10 4.47 -14.85
C GLU A 98 9.11 3.37 -15.17
N HIS A 99 9.70 2.79 -14.14
CA HIS A 99 10.83 1.86 -14.23
C HIS A 99 10.67 0.63 -13.33
N ASP A 100 9.50 0.46 -12.69
CA ASP A 100 9.22 -0.66 -11.79
C ASP A 100 7.73 -1.03 -11.81
N THR A 101 7.41 -2.20 -11.26
CA THR A 101 6.06 -2.59 -10.86
C THR A 101 6.06 -2.96 -9.38
N LEU A 102 5.13 -2.38 -8.61
CA LEU A 102 4.91 -2.76 -7.23
C LEU A 102 3.66 -3.62 -7.11
N PHE A 103 3.72 -4.65 -6.28
CA PHE A 103 2.54 -5.38 -5.83
C PHE A 103 2.23 -5.00 -4.38
N LEU A 104 0.96 -4.81 -4.09
CA LEU A 104 0.47 -4.40 -2.78
C LEU A 104 -0.71 -5.26 -2.35
N ALA A 105 -0.82 -5.46 -1.04
CA ALA A 105 -1.99 -6.07 -0.41
C ALA A 105 -2.52 -5.19 0.71
N HIS A 106 -3.82 -5.24 0.96
CA HIS A 106 -4.47 -4.55 2.07
C HIS A 106 -4.42 -5.41 3.34
N PHE A 107 -3.88 -4.84 4.41
CA PHE A 107 -3.84 -5.44 5.74
C PHE A 107 -4.66 -4.58 6.72
N ASP A 108 -4.84 -5.04 7.96
CA ASP A 108 -5.49 -4.25 9.03
C ASP A 108 -4.77 -2.91 9.27
N ALA A 109 -3.46 -2.86 9.01
CA ALA A 109 -2.64 -1.65 9.08
C ALA A 109 -2.60 -0.82 7.78
N GLY A 110 -3.49 -1.10 6.83
CA GLY A 110 -3.59 -0.48 5.52
C GLY A 110 -2.81 -1.21 4.43
N TRP A 111 -2.70 -0.57 3.26
CA TRP A 111 -1.96 -1.09 2.10
C TRP A 111 -0.46 -1.22 2.39
N LYS A 112 0.10 -2.38 2.05
CA LYS A 112 1.52 -2.72 2.21
C LYS A 112 2.09 -3.28 0.92
N VAL A 113 3.37 -3.01 0.66
CA VAL A 113 4.11 -3.53 -0.49
C VAL A 113 4.47 -4.99 -0.24
N THR A 114 4.00 -5.89 -1.10
CA THR A 114 4.29 -7.33 -1.03
C THR A 114 5.45 -7.73 -1.95
N ALA A 115 5.68 -6.98 -3.03
CA ALA A 115 6.84 -7.14 -3.90
C ALA A 115 7.21 -5.82 -4.61
N ALA A 116 8.50 -5.64 -4.88
CA ALA A 116 9.09 -4.45 -5.53
C ALA A 116 10.32 -4.82 -6.37
N GLY A 117 10.74 -3.93 -7.26
CA GLY A 117 11.78 -4.23 -8.25
C GLY A 117 11.32 -5.32 -9.22
N CYS A 118 10.05 -5.28 -9.62
CA CYS A 118 9.42 -6.30 -10.44
C CYS A 118 9.42 -5.93 -11.94
N GLU A 119 10.06 -6.77 -12.74
CA GLU A 119 10.06 -6.65 -14.20
C GLU A 119 9.09 -7.64 -14.86
N PRO A 120 8.29 -7.19 -15.86
CA PRO A 120 7.37 -8.05 -16.59
C PRO A 120 8.12 -9.03 -17.50
N ARG A 121 7.71 -10.31 -17.51
CA ARG A 121 8.33 -11.38 -18.33
C ARG A 121 7.32 -12.06 -19.27
N GLY A 122 6.62 -11.26 -20.08
CA GLY A 122 5.60 -11.77 -21.00
C GLY A 122 4.47 -12.49 -20.25
N GLU A 123 4.25 -13.76 -20.57
CA GLU A 123 3.24 -14.61 -19.89
C GLU A 123 3.76 -15.27 -18.60
N GLN A 124 5.03 -15.09 -18.25
CA GLN A 124 5.61 -15.62 -17.02
C GLN A 124 5.34 -14.69 -15.83
N PRO A 125 5.38 -15.20 -14.59
CA PRO A 125 5.36 -14.36 -13.41
C PRO A 125 6.47 -13.29 -13.44
N TYR A 126 6.18 -12.14 -12.84
CA TYR A 126 7.15 -11.07 -12.69
C TYR A 126 8.39 -11.57 -11.96
N GLN A 127 9.55 -11.07 -12.37
CA GLN A 127 10.79 -11.25 -11.63
C GLN A 127 10.97 -10.04 -10.73
N CYS A 128 10.92 -10.25 -9.42
CA CYS A 128 11.03 -9.20 -8.42
C CYS A 128 12.34 -9.34 -7.63
N GLU A 129 12.97 -8.21 -7.33
CA GLU A 129 14.12 -8.13 -6.41
C GLU A 129 13.71 -8.51 -4.99
N ILE A 130 12.59 -7.97 -4.49
CA ILE A 130 12.01 -8.39 -3.21
C ILE A 130 10.57 -8.89 -3.39
N LYS A 131 10.23 -9.97 -2.69
CA LYS A 131 8.88 -10.54 -2.65
C LYS A 131 8.63 -11.32 -1.36
N GLY A 132 7.42 -11.21 -0.81
CA GLY A 132 6.97 -12.12 0.24
C GLY A 132 6.65 -13.51 -0.32
N ARG A 133 6.77 -14.54 0.53
CA ARG A 133 6.28 -15.89 0.23
C ARG A 133 4.79 -16.05 0.48
#